data_AF-A0A8T5XWE9-F1
#
_entry.id   AF-A0A8T5XWE9-F1
#
_cell.length_a   1.000
_cell.length_b   1.000
_cell.length_c   1.000
_cell.angle_alpha   90.00
_cell.angle_beta   90.00
_cell.angle_gamma   90.00
#
_symmetry.space_group_name_H-M   'P 1'
#
loop_
_entity.id
_entity.type
_entity.pdbx_description
1 polymer ?
#
loop_
_entity_poly.entity_id
_entity_poly.type
_entity_poly.pdbx_seq_one_letter_code
_entity_poly.pdbx_strand_id
1 'polypeptide(L)'
;MRIKNKKWLVLLVLIGLTVIGGKTFADPGAEEDPLVTLSYVEKRIEQVKYYIDQKIGDVLTATDENSNEIKEINNQLEEINNNENNTSKGSSLTVIQLKEGQKLICNKGTEIIVRSGKVSAITSELGGLSDITSAKDLKMNENVEKNHLIIIPRDDGRGVLAIKNSYIMVTGGYEIK
;
A
#
# COMPACT_ATOMS: atom_id res chain seq x y z
N MET A 1 52.94 12.92 57.38
CA MET A 1 53.10 11.66 58.15
C MET A 1 53.73 10.61 57.23
N ARG A 2 54.90 10.07 57.59
CA ARG A 2 55.73 9.16 56.78
C ARG A 2 55.05 7.80 56.61
N ILE A 3 54.90 7.33 55.37
CA ILE A 3 54.51 5.95 55.06
C ILE A 3 55.68 5.03 55.44
N LYS A 4 55.71 4.57 56.69
CA LYS A 4 56.55 3.46 57.13
C LYS A 4 55.68 2.22 56.99
N ASN A 5 55.90 1.43 55.93
CA ASN A 5 55.66 -0.04 55.82
C ASN A 5 55.54 -0.45 54.33
N LYS A 6 56.67 -0.49 53.61
CA LYS A 6 56.74 -0.92 52.20
C LYS A 6 56.45 -2.41 51.97
N LYS A 7 56.23 -3.18 53.05
CA LYS A 7 56.02 -4.65 53.02
C LYS A 7 54.73 -5.05 52.31
N TRP A 8 53.68 -4.23 52.36
CA TRP A 8 52.41 -4.54 51.70
C TRP A 8 52.45 -4.32 50.18
N LEU A 9 53.25 -3.37 49.70
CA LEU A 9 53.48 -3.13 48.27
C LEU A 9 54.24 -4.30 47.61
N VAL A 10 55.19 -4.91 48.33
CA VAL A 10 55.89 -6.13 47.88
C VAL A 10 54.93 -7.32 47.78
N LEU A 11 53.97 -7.42 48.70
CA LEU A 11 52.97 -8.50 48.68
C LEU A 11 52.00 -8.38 47.49
N LEU A 12 51.60 -7.15 47.13
CA LEU A 12 50.74 -6.89 45.96
C LEU A 12 51.45 -7.17 44.63
N VAL A 13 52.76 -6.88 44.54
CA VAL A 13 53.58 -7.23 43.36
C VAL A 13 53.80 -8.74 43.25
N LEU A 14 53.87 -9.48 44.37
CA LEU A 14 54.01 -10.94 44.35
C LEU A 14 52.75 -11.66 43.85
N ILE A 15 51.56 -11.13 44.16
CA ILE A 15 50.28 -11.69 43.70
C ILE A 15 50.06 -11.41 42.21
N GLY A 16 50.48 -10.24 41.72
CA GLY A 16 50.36 -9.85 40.31
C GLY A 16 51.26 -10.64 39.33
N LEU A 17 52.23 -11.41 39.83
CA LEU A 17 53.21 -12.12 38.99
C LEU A 17 52.90 -13.62 38.76
N THR A 18 51.72 -14.09 39.16
CA THR A 18 51.26 -15.48 38.92
C THR A 18 50.26 -15.59 37.76
N VAL A 19 50.42 -14.78 36.70
CA VAL A 19 49.57 -14.84 35.49
C VAL A 19 50.33 -15.41 34.29
N ILE A 20 51.38 -16.21 34.51
CA ILE A 20 52.13 -16.83 33.40
C ILE A 20 52.37 -18.30 33.74
N GLY A 21 51.53 -19.18 33.19
CA GLY A 21 51.78 -20.62 33.22
C GLY A 21 50.52 -21.45 33.02
N GLY A 22 50.12 -21.67 31.77
CA GLY A 22 49.06 -22.61 31.45
C GLY A 22 48.72 -22.64 29.97
N LYS A 23 49.64 -23.15 29.12
CA LYS A 23 49.16 -23.81 27.89
C LYS A 23 48.55 -25.12 28.36
N THR A 24 47.23 -25.17 28.55
CA THR A 24 46.53 -26.41 28.80
C THR A 24 46.59 -27.22 27.51
N PHE A 25 47.48 -28.19 27.45
CA PHE A 25 47.34 -29.29 26.51
C PHE A 25 46.07 -30.02 26.93
N ALA A 26 45.03 -29.97 26.11
CA ALA A 26 43.83 -30.75 26.34
C ALA A 26 44.24 -32.22 26.12
N ASP A 27 44.46 -32.95 27.21
CA ASP A 27 44.69 -34.39 27.13
C ASP A 27 43.36 -35.05 26.72
N PRO A 28 43.35 -35.94 25.71
CA PRO A 28 42.14 -36.64 25.30
C PRO A 28 41.61 -37.46 26.47
N GLY A 29 40.33 -37.29 26.78
CA GLY A 29 39.67 -37.84 27.96
C GLY A 29 39.47 -36.85 29.13
N ALA A 30 39.87 -35.58 28.97
CA ALA A 30 39.57 -34.51 29.93
C ALA A 30 38.07 -34.14 29.90
N GLU A 31 37.58 -33.43 30.92
CA GLU A 31 36.17 -32.99 31.01
C GLU A 31 35.74 -32.12 29.81
N GLU A 32 36.67 -31.33 29.26
CA GLU A 32 36.51 -30.50 28.07
C GLU A 32 36.68 -31.28 26.74
N ASP A 33 37.29 -32.47 26.76
CA ASP A 33 37.50 -33.35 25.59
C ASP A 33 37.32 -34.84 25.96
N PRO A 34 36.09 -35.28 26.26
CA PRO A 34 35.84 -36.64 26.73
C PRO A 34 36.03 -37.66 25.60
N LEU A 35 36.67 -38.79 25.92
CA LEU A 35 36.80 -39.90 24.99
C LEU A 35 35.43 -40.56 24.78
N VAL A 36 34.91 -40.53 23.54
CA VAL A 36 33.64 -41.17 23.17
C VAL A 36 33.86 -42.38 22.27
N THR A 37 32.98 -43.37 22.37
CA THR A 37 33.05 -44.55 21.50
C THR A 37 32.48 -44.22 20.12
N LEU A 38 32.99 -44.88 19.08
CA LEU A 38 32.47 -44.75 17.71
C LEU A 38 30.94 -44.96 17.66
N SER A 39 30.44 -45.98 18.36
CA SER A 39 29.00 -46.28 18.45
C SER A 39 28.16 -45.15 19.04
N TYR A 40 28.72 -44.35 19.97
CA TYR A 40 28.01 -43.20 20.53
C TYR A 40 27.87 -42.09 19.49
N VAL A 41 28.95 -41.83 18.74
CA VAL A 41 28.96 -40.82 17.66
C VAL A 41 27.99 -41.23 16.54
N GLU A 42 28.06 -42.48 16.07
CA GLU A 42 27.16 -43.01 15.04
C GLU A 42 25.69 -42.89 15.45
N LYS A 43 25.35 -43.28 16.70
CA LYS A 43 24.00 -43.14 17.25
C LYS A 43 23.53 -41.69 17.26
N ARG A 44 24.39 -40.73 17.62
CA ARG A 44 24.04 -39.30 17.62
C ARG A 44 23.83 -38.78 16.19
N ILE A 45 24.67 -39.19 15.24
CA ILE A 45 24.51 -38.82 13.82
C ILE A 45 23.18 -39.33 13.27
N GLU A 46 22.80 -40.58 13.57
CA GLU A 46 21.53 -41.15 13.14
C GLU A 46 20.33 -40.41 13.74
N GLN A 47 20.37 -40.08 15.04
CA GLN A 47 19.35 -39.27 15.70
C GLN A 47 19.23 -37.88 15.07
N VAL A 48 20.36 -37.24 14.77
CA VAL A 48 20.40 -35.92 14.12
C VAL A 48 19.83 -36.02 12.71
N LYS A 49 20.19 -37.04 11.93
CA LYS A 49 19.63 -37.27 10.60
C LYS A 49 18.12 -37.42 10.64
N TYR A 50 17.59 -38.25 11.54
CA TYR A 50 16.15 -38.42 11.72
C TYR A 50 15.45 -37.10 12.07
N TYR A 51 15.99 -36.34 13.02
CA TYR A 51 15.43 -35.05 13.42
C TYR A 51 15.44 -34.04 12.26
N ILE A 52 16.53 -34.00 11.49
CA ILE A 52 16.65 -33.13 10.31
C ILE A 52 15.66 -33.54 9.23
N ASP A 53 15.56 -34.83 8.90
CA ASP A 53 14.63 -35.33 7.87
C ASP A 53 13.17 -35.01 8.25
N GLN A 54 12.79 -35.16 9.52
CA GLN A 54 11.48 -34.73 10.00
C GLN A 54 11.27 -33.22 9.84
N LYS A 55 12.24 -32.39 10.27
CA LYS A 55 12.11 -30.93 10.17
C LYS A 55 12.04 -30.44 8.73
N ILE A 56 12.78 -31.08 7.82
CA ILE A 56 12.69 -30.80 6.38
C ILE A 56 11.29 -31.18 5.86
N GLY A 57 10.76 -32.33 6.27
CA GLY A 57 9.39 -32.74 5.95
C GLY A 57 8.34 -31.71 6.36
N ASP A 58 8.36 -31.27 7.63
CA ASP A 58 7.42 -30.27 8.16
C ASP A 58 7.49 -28.94 7.39
N VAL A 59 8.69 -28.51 7.01
CA VAL A 59 8.89 -27.25 6.25
C VAL A 59 8.41 -27.38 4.82
N LEU A 60 8.63 -28.52 4.17
CA LEU A 60 8.15 -28.78 2.81
C LEU A 60 6.62 -28.77 2.78
N THR A 61 5.96 -29.45 3.73
CA THR A 61 4.49 -29.45 3.81
C THR A 61 3.93 -28.05 4.03
N ALA A 62 4.51 -27.26 4.94
CA ALA A 62 4.07 -25.89 5.18
C ALA A 62 4.32 -24.98 3.96
N THR A 63 5.39 -25.22 3.20
CA THR A 63 5.68 -24.46 1.98
C THR A 63 4.68 -24.80 0.87
N ASP A 64 4.32 -26.07 0.70
CA ASP A 64 3.34 -26.51 -0.28
C ASP A 64 1.95 -25.95 0.02
N GLU A 65 1.52 -25.98 1.29
CA GLU A 65 0.27 -25.37 1.77
C GLU A 65 0.21 -23.87 1.44
N ASN A 66 1.23 -23.10 1.83
CA ASN A 66 1.33 -21.67 1.52
C ASN A 66 1.31 -21.41 0.01
N SER A 67 1.94 -22.26 -0.79
CA SER A 67 1.97 -22.10 -2.25
C SER A 67 0.58 -22.30 -2.88
N ASN A 68 -0.24 -23.19 -2.30
CA ASN A 68 -1.60 -23.46 -2.78
C ASN A 68 -2.54 -22.31 -2.38
N GLU A 69 -2.43 -21.80 -1.15
CA GLU A 69 -3.19 -20.62 -0.70
C GLU A 69 -2.91 -19.39 -1.57
N ILE A 70 -1.64 -19.12 -1.91
CA ILE A 70 -1.27 -18.00 -2.79
C ILE A 70 -1.87 -18.14 -4.19
N LYS A 71 -1.89 -19.36 -4.75
CA LYS A 71 -2.52 -19.62 -6.06
C LYS A 71 -4.03 -19.36 -6.03
N GLU A 72 -4.69 -19.79 -4.96
CA GLU A 72 -6.13 -19.57 -4.81
C GLU A 72 -6.48 -18.08 -4.67
N ILE A 73 -5.72 -17.34 -3.86
CA ILE A 73 -5.86 -15.89 -3.71
C ILE A 73 -5.67 -15.17 -5.06
N ASN A 74 -4.66 -15.57 -5.84
CA ASN A 74 -4.40 -14.96 -7.15
C ASN A 74 -5.56 -15.21 -8.14
N ASN A 75 -6.11 -16.41 -8.16
CA ASN A 75 -7.27 -16.72 -9.00
C ASN A 75 -8.50 -15.88 -8.58
N GLN A 76 -8.75 -15.72 -7.29
CA GLN A 76 -9.84 -14.86 -6.79
C GLN A 76 -9.62 -13.38 -7.17
N LEU A 77 -8.39 -12.88 -7.12
CA LEU A 77 -8.06 -11.51 -7.55
C LEU A 77 -8.30 -11.30 -9.06
N GLU A 78 -7.97 -12.30 -9.90
CA GLU A 78 -8.26 -12.25 -11.33
C GLU A 78 -9.78 -12.17 -11.59
N GLU A 79 -10.60 -12.93 -10.85
CA GLU A 79 -12.06 -12.86 -10.94
C GLU A 79 -12.62 -11.49 -10.52
N ILE A 80 -12.10 -10.91 -9.43
CA ILE A 80 -12.52 -9.57 -8.96
C ILE A 80 -12.20 -8.50 -10.01
N ASN A 81 -10.99 -8.51 -10.57
CA ASN A 81 -10.58 -7.54 -11.59
C ASN A 81 -11.42 -7.66 -12.87
N ASN A 82 -11.83 -8.87 -13.25
CA ASN A 82 -12.71 -9.08 -14.41
C ASN A 82 -14.16 -8.62 -14.13
N ASN A 83 -14.60 -8.62 -12.87
CA ASN A 83 -15.93 -8.17 -12.46
C ASN A 83 -16.04 -6.64 -12.26
N GLU A 84 -14.95 -5.94 -11.96
CA GLU A 84 -14.95 -4.46 -11.96
C GLU A 84 -15.20 -3.88 -13.36
N ASN A 85 -14.84 -4.60 -14.43
CA ASN A 85 -15.11 -4.20 -15.80
C ASN A 85 -16.56 -4.45 -16.26
N ASN A 86 -17.33 -5.27 -15.52
CA ASN A 86 -18.69 -5.68 -15.88
C ASN A 86 -19.77 -5.28 -14.85
N THR A 87 -19.38 -4.69 -13.72
CA THR A 87 -20.35 -4.04 -12.83
C THR A 87 -20.74 -2.74 -13.52
N SER A 88 -21.96 -2.69 -14.07
CA SER A 88 -22.60 -1.47 -14.54
C SER A 88 -22.56 -0.43 -13.43
N LYS A 89 -21.49 0.38 -13.44
CA LYS A 89 -21.17 1.39 -12.45
C LYS A 89 -22.30 2.41 -12.51
N GLY A 90 -23.29 2.24 -11.63
CA GLY A 90 -24.33 3.24 -11.42
C GLY A 90 -23.61 4.57 -11.26
N SER A 91 -23.93 5.53 -12.13
CA SER A 91 -23.17 6.78 -12.22
C SER A 91 -23.18 7.46 -10.85
N SER A 92 -22.04 7.50 -10.19
CA SER A 92 -21.93 8.05 -8.84
C SER A 92 -22.04 9.58 -8.93
N LEU A 93 -22.99 10.15 -8.21
CA LEU A 93 -23.14 11.60 -8.14
C LEU A 93 -22.02 12.19 -7.26
N THR A 94 -21.26 13.13 -7.82
CA THR A 94 -20.20 13.85 -7.11
C THR A 94 -20.53 15.33 -7.01
N VAL A 95 -20.00 15.99 -5.98
CA VAL A 95 -20.07 17.45 -5.84
C VAL A 95 -18.68 18.01 -6.06
N ILE A 96 -18.57 18.94 -7.00
CA ILE A 96 -17.31 19.62 -7.30
C ILE A 96 -17.45 21.12 -7.07
N GLN A 97 -16.32 21.75 -6.76
CA GLN A 97 -16.19 23.20 -6.70
C GLN A 97 -15.39 23.69 -7.89
N LEU A 98 -15.96 24.62 -8.67
CA LEU A 98 -15.23 25.37 -9.69
C LEU A 98 -14.91 26.75 -9.16
N LYS A 99 -13.65 27.16 -9.28
CA LYS A 99 -13.22 28.55 -9.07
C LYS A 99 -13.58 29.38 -10.30
N GLU A 100 -13.74 30.69 -10.11
CA GLU A 100 -13.93 31.64 -11.20
C GLU A 100 -12.85 31.46 -12.29
N GLY A 101 -13.29 31.40 -13.55
CA GLY A 101 -12.46 31.14 -14.72
C GLY A 101 -12.27 29.67 -15.09
N GLN A 102 -12.56 28.72 -14.18
CA GLN A 102 -12.42 27.29 -14.48
C GLN A 102 -13.56 26.78 -15.36
N LYS A 103 -13.23 25.82 -16.21
CA LYS A 103 -14.17 25.11 -17.09
C LYS A 103 -14.37 23.70 -16.57
N LEU A 104 -15.61 23.26 -16.58
CA LEU A 104 -15.97 21.86 -16.48
C LEU A 104 -16.34 21.39 -17.87
N ILE A 105 -15.52 20.54 -18.48
CA ILE A 105 -15.81 19.90 -19.76
C ILE A 105 -16.36 18.51 -19.47
N CYS A 106 -17.48 18.17 -20.11
CA CYS A 106 -18.23 16.97 -19.80
C CYS A 106 -18.30 16.04 -21.01
N ASN A 107 -18.27 14.74 -20.75
CA ASN A 107 -18.50 13.72 -21.77
C ASN A 107 -20.00 13.61 -22.12
N LYS A 108 -20.30 12.85 -23.18
CA LYS A 108 -21.69 12.54 -23.57
C LYS A 108 -22.47 11.90 -22.41
N GLY A 109 -23.71 12.33 -22.22
CA GLY A 109 -24.62 11.79 -21.21
C GLY A 109 -24.32 12.25 -19.78
N THR A 110 -23.31 13.09 -19.56
CA THR A 110 -23.08 13.68 -18.24
C THR A 110 -24.22 14.62 -17.88
N GLU A 111 -24.66 14.54 -16.63
CA GLU A 111 -25.71 15.37 -16.07
C GLU A 111 -25.11 16.30 -15.01
N ILE A 112 -25.49 17.57 -15.05
CA ILE A 112 -25.02 18.57 -14.08
C ILE A 112 -26.17 19.37 -13.49
N ILE A 113 -26.02 19.73 -12.21
CA ILE A 113 -26.90 20.67 -11.51
C ILE A 113 -26.05 21.71 -10.80
N VAL A 114 -26.22 22.97 -11.16
CA VAL A 114 -25.56 24.10 -10.49
C VAL A 114 -26.28 24.38 -9.19
N ARG A 115 -25.60 24.21 -8.04
CA ARG A 115 -26.21 24.39 -6.71
C ARG A 115 -25.95 25.77 -6.12
N SER A 116 -24.81 26.38 -6.44
CA SER A 116 -24.47 27.73 -6.02
C SER A 116 -23.47 28.38 -7.00
N GLY A 117 -23.25 29.69 -6.84
CA GLY A 117 -22.38 30.47 -7.73
C GLY A 117 -23.08 30.94 -9.01
N LYS A 118 -22.30 31.08 -10.08
CA LYS A 118 -22.76 31.47 -11.43
C LYS A 118 -21.85 30.83 -12.47
N VAL A 119 -22.45 30.15 -13.44
CA VAL A 119 -21.73 29.53 -14.55
C VAL A 119 -22.43 29.85 -15.87
N SER A 120 -21.67 29.85 -16.97
CA SER A 120 -22.20 29.96 -18.33
C SER A 120 -21.98 28.68 -19.12
N ALA A 121 -22.87 28.41 -20.09
CA ALA A 121 -22.78 27.24 -20.94
C ALA A 121 -21.63 27.34 -21.94
N ILE A 122 -20.88 26.24 -22.08
CA ILE A 122 -19.92 25.99 -23.15
C ILE A 122 -20.60 25.02 -24.12
N THR A 123 -20.82 25.47 -25.35
CA THR A 123 -21.51 24.70 -26.39
C THR A 123 -20.57 24.32 -27.53
N SER A 124 -21.06 23.58 -28.53
CA SER A 124 -20.32 23.30 -29.77
C SER A 124 -21.06 23.86 -30.99
N GLU A 125 -20.45 23.76 -32.17
CA GLU A 125 -21.10 24.13 -33.45
C GLU A 125 -22.35 23.28 -33.73
N LEU A 126 -22.44 22.09 -33.12
CA LEU A 126 -23.54 21.14 -33.29
C LEU A 126 -24.68 21.34 -32.28
N GLY A 127 -24.73 22.48 -31.57
CA GLY A 127 -25.82 22.85 -30.65
C GLY A 127 -25.42 23.03 -29.19
N GLY A 128 -26.43 23.21 -28.32
CA GLY A 128 -26.31 23.66 -26.94
C GLY A 128 -26.27 22.59 -25.85
N LEU A 129 -26.57 22.99 -24.61
CA LEU A 129 -26.81 22.05 -23.51
C LEU A 129 -28.30 21.89 -23.31
N SER A 130 -28.77 20.66 -23.05
CA SER A 130 -30.19 20.41 -22.84
C SER A 130 -30.57 20.73 -21.40
N ASP A 131 -31.24 21.85 -21.18
CA ASP A 131 -31.89 22.18 -19.91
C ASP A 131 -33.29 21.56 -19.88
N ILE A 132 -33.40 20.47 -19.13
CA ILE A 132 -34.64 19.69 -19.02
C ILE A 132 -35.67 20.43 -18.19
N THR A 133 -35.23 21.22 -17.20
CA THR A 133 -36.12 21.93 -16.28
C THR A 133 -36.82 23.09 -16.97
N SER A 134 -36.13 23.83 -17.84
CA SER A 134 -36.72 24.93 -18.63
C SER A 134 -37.16 24.53 -20.04
N ALA A 135 -36.98 23.27 -20.43
CA ALA A 135 -37.24 22.75 -21.77
C ALA A 135 -36.54 23.56 -22.88
N LYS A 136 -35.25 23.88 -22.67
CA LYS A 136 -34.48 24.77 -23.56
C LYS A 136 -33.12 24.19 -23.92
N ASP A 137 -32.65 24.51 -25.13
CA ASP A 137 -31.25 24.31 -25.56
C ASP A 137 -30.42 25.57 -25.23
N LEU A 138 -29.56 25.50 -24.22
CA LEU A 138 -28.72 26.61 -23.75
C LEU A 138 -27.64 26.96 -24.78
N LYS A 139 -27.46 28.25 -25.08
CA LYS A 139 -26.48 28.73 -26.06
C LYS A 139 -25.13 29.07 -25.43
N MET A 140 -24.11 29.23 -26.28
CA MET A 140 -22.76 29.64 -25.84
C MET A 140 -22.84 30.89 -24.96
N ASN A 141 -22.16 30.87 -23.82
CA ASN A 141 -22.13 31.94 -22.81
C ASN A 141 -23.47 32.24 -22.12
N GLU A 142 -24.53 31.50 -22.40
CA GLU A 142 -25.80 31.67 -21.70
C GLU A 142 -25.66 31.25 -20.22
N ASN A 143 -26.36 31.94 -19.31
CA ASN A 143 -26.35 31.57 -17.90
C ASN A 143 -27.03 30.21 -17.69
N VAL A 144 -26.40 29.34 -16.91
CA VAL A 144 -27.02 28.11 -16.46
C VAL A 144 -27.74 28.38 -15.14
N GLU A 145 -29.06 28.29 -15.15
CA GLU A 145 -29.86 28.53 -13.95
C GLU A 145 -29.61 27.47 -12.87
N LYS A 146 -29.68 27.90 -11.61
CA LYS A 146 -29.44 26.99 -10.48
C LYS A 146 -30.57 25.98 -10.36
N ASN A 147 -30.24 24.77 -9.91
CA ASN A 147 -31.19 23.67 -9.69
C ASN A 147 -31.87 23.14 -10.95
N HIS A 148 -31.43 23.56 -12.13
CA HIS A 148 -31.87 22.97 -13.38
C HIS A 148 -31.06 21.71 -13.67
N LEU A 149 -31.74 20.69 -14.20
CA LEU A 149 -31.08 19.48 -14.71
C LEU A 149 -30.57 19.75 -16.12
N ILE A 150 -29.25 19.77 -16.27
CA ILE A 150 -28.61 19.98 -17.56
C ILE A 150 -27.99 18.67 -18.03
N ILE A 151 -28.32 18.25 -19.25
CA ILE A 151 -27.78 17.07 -19.89
C ILE A 151 -26.83 17.49 -21.01
N ILE A 152 -25.66 16.87 -21.04
CA ILE A 152 -24.63 17.06 -22.07
C ILE A 152 -24.89 16.06 -23.21
N PRO A 153 -25.36 16.51 -24.39
CA PRO A 153 -25.85 15.57 -25.42
C PRO A 153 -24.73 14.79 -26.12
N ARG A 154 -23.53 15.37 -26.22
CA ARG A 154 -22.40 14.84 -27.00
C ARG A 154 -21.06 15.15 -26.33
N ASP A 155 -20.07 14.36 -26.69
CA ASP A 155 -18.67 14.49 -26.23
C ASP A 155 -17.87 15.29 -27.26
N ASP A 156 -18.15 16.60 -27.35
CA ASP A 156 -17.58 17.52 -28.34
C ASP A 156 -17.08 18.84 -27.70
N GLY A 157 -16.65 18.77 -26.44
CA GLY A 157 -16.12 19.92 -25.69
C GLY A 157 -17.17 20.76 -24.97
N ARG A 158 -18.40 20.27 -24.85
CA ARG A 158 -19.50 20.89 -24.10
C ARG A 158 -19.26 20.86 -22.60
N GLY A 159 -19.86 21.81 -21.88
CA GLY A 159 -19.71 21.90 -20.45
C GLY A 159 -20.10 23.27 -19.91
N VAL A 160 -19.47 23.72 -18.83
CA VAL A 160 -19.75 25.03 -18.23
C VAL A 160 -18.48 25.77 -17.83
N LEU A 161 -18.52 27.09 -17.93
CA LEU A 161 -17.48 28.01 -17.45
C LEU A 161 -17.96 28.67 -16.15
N ALA A 162 -17.16 28.61 -15.10
CA ALA A 162 -17.45 29.32 -13.86
C ALA A 162 -17.19 30.82 -14.01
N ILE A 163 -18.26 31.62 -13.97
CA ILE A 163 -18.18 33.09 -13.95
C ILE A 163 -17.96 33.59 -12.52
N LYS A 164 -18.33 32.80 -11.51
CA LYS A 164 -17.99 32.98 -10.10
C LYS A 164 -17.70 31.62 -9.49
N ASN A 165 -17.08 31.61 -8.31
CA ASN A 165 -16.93 30.37 -7.52
C ASN A 165 -18.29 29.66 -7.37
N SER A 166 -18.37 28.40 -7.81
CA SER A 166 -19.62 27.67 -7.99
C SER A 166 -19.47 26.23 -7.51
N TYR A 167 -20.56 25.67 -6.97
CA TYR A 167 -20.65 24.25 -6.64
C TYR A 167 -21.62 23.56 -7.58
N ILE A 168 -21.17 22.46 -8.17
CA ILE A 168 -21.89 21.72 -9.20
C ILE A 168 -21.98 20.26 -8.78
N MET A 169 -23.20 19.71 -8.82
CA MET A 169 -23.42 18.26 -8.74
C MET A 169 -23.24 17.69 -10.14
N VAL A 170 -22.45 16.63 -10.28
CA VAL A 170 -22.10 16.02 -11.56
C VAL A 170 -22.29 14.51 -11.47
N THR A 171 -22.91 13.95 -12.51
CA THR A 171 -23.10 12.51 -12.68
C THR A 171 -22.62 12.16 -14.08
N GLY A 172 -21.53 11.41 -14.21
CA GLY A 172 -20.91 11.07 -15.50
C GLY A 172 -19.44 11.52 -15.61
N GLY A 173 -18.86 11.35 -16.81
CA GLY A 173 -17.47 11.71 -17.09
C GLY A 173 -17.28 13.21 -17.26
N TYR A 174 -16.22 13.76 -16.65
CA TYR A 174 -15.86 15.16 -16.77
C TYR A 174 -14.36 15.41 -16.55
N GLU A 175 -13.91 16.58 -16.99
CA GLU A 175 -12.57 17.11 -16.80
C GLU A 175 -12.66 18.59 -16.38
N ILE A 176 -11.85 19.01 -15.41
CA ILE A 176 -11.77 20.42 -14.98
C ILE A 176 -10.53 21.06 -15.62
N LYS A 177 -10.71 22.22 -16.28
CA LYS A 177 -9.66 23.00 -16.95
C LYS A 177 -9.58 24.43 -16.44
#